data_AF-A0A7C9VRD9-F1
#
_entry.id   AF-A0A7C9VRD9-F1
#
_cell.length_a   1.000
_cell.length_b   1.000
_cell.length_c   1.000
_cell.angle_alpha   90.00
_cell.angle_beta   90.00
_cell.angle_gamma   90.00
#
_symmetry.space_group_name_H-M   'P 1'
#
loop_
_entity.id
_entity.type
_entity.pdbx_description
1 polymer ?
#
loop_
_entity_poly.entity_id
_entity_poly.type
_entity_poly.pdbx_seq_one_letter_code
_entity_poly.pdbx_strand_id
1 'polypeptide(L)'
;MMNRRTALKGGAALLAGSGMIGGSSLASFAAETVTLPFENGERPLVKYPQKRTMIGLTSRPPQLETPFSVFNENIITPNDAFFVRYHLADVPLDIDPDKFSVDIKGKIDKPMKLSLADIKKMPAMELIAVNQCSGNSRGFFNPRVAGGQLGNGAMGNARWKGVPLKTVLDKAGVQSGAKQVVFGGMDGPVSDKTPD
;
A
#
# COMPACT_ATOMS: atom_id res chain seq x y z
N MET A 1 0.36 18.00 57.36
CA MET A 1 0.03 18.46 55.99
C MET A 1 1.26 19.11 55.40
N MET A 2 1.93 18.43 54.47
CA MET A 2 3.20 18.85 53.88
C MET A 2 2.96 19.25 52.42
N ASN A 3 3.30 20.49 52.07
CA ASN A 3 2.91 21.16 50.83
C ASN A 3 3.79 20.72 49.64
N ARG A 4 3.18 20.53 48.47
CA ARG A 4 3.77 20.00 47.21
C ARG A 4 4.92 20.84 46.62
N ARG A 5 5.25 22.00 47.19
CA ARG A 5 6.26 22.93 46.65
C ARG A 5 7.69 22.71 47.17
N THR A 6 7.90 21.84 48.15
CA THR A 6 9.24 21.58 48.73
C THR A 6 9.97 20.40 48.07
N ALA A 7 9.28 19.58 47.26
CA ALA A 7 9.85 18.37 46.65
C ALA A 7 10.65 18.61 45.35
N LEU A 8 10.67 19.83 44.81
CA LEU A 8 11.24 20.13 43.48
C LEU A 8 12.54 20.95 43.50
N LYS A 9 13.20 21.13 44.66
CA LYS A 9 14.46 21.89 44.76
C LYS A 9 15.69 21.09 45.24
N GLY A 10 15.62 19.76 45.29
CA GLY A 10 16.67 18.94 45.91
C GLY A 10 17.19 17.76 45.07
N GLY A 11 17.41 17.93 43.77
CA GLY A 11 17.79 16.82 42.89
C GLY A 11 18.88 17.15 41.87
N ALA A 12 19.89 17.94 42.26
CA ALA A 12 21.13 18.07 41.51
C ALA A 12 22.30 17.76 42.44
N ALA A 13 22.72 16.49 42.44
CA ALA A 13 23.97 16.06 43.06
C ALA A 13 24.67 15.10 42.10
N LEU A 14 25.77 15.60 41.53
CA LEU A 14 26.78 14.87 40.79
C LEU A 14 27.33 13.72 41.65
N LEU A 15 27.33 12.50 41.10
CA LEU A 15 28.24 11.45 41.53
C LEU A 15 29.10 11.05 40.34
N ALA A 16 30.30 11.64 40.31
CA ALA A 16 31.44 11.10 39.60
C ALA A 16 31.85 9.80 40.31
N GLY A 17 31.69 8.67 39.62
CA GLY A 17 32.07 7.36 40.12
C GLY A 17 32.39 6.44 38.96
N SER A 18 33.68 6.21 38.75
CA SER A 18 34.25 5.33 37.74
C SER A 18 33.76 3.90 37.94
N GLY A 19 32.84 3.45 37.08
CA GLY A 19 32.40 2.06 36.99
C GLY A 19 32.25 1.70 35.53
N MET A 20 33.23 1.00 34.96
CA MET A 20 33.06 0.28 33.71
C MET A 20 32.04 -0.83 33.96
N ILE A 21 30.77 -0.55 33.68
CA ILE A 21 29.75 -1.56 33.47
C ILE A 21 29.38 -1.43 32.00
N GLY A 22 29.66 -2.49 31.25
CA GLY A 22 29.39 -2.60 29.82
C GLY A 22 27.98 -2.13 29.53
N GLY A 23 27.89 -0.92 28.99
CA GLY A 23 26.67 -0.44 28.38
C GLY A 23 26.48 -1.28 27.13
N SER A 24 25.66 -2.33 27.24
CA SER A 24 24.90 -2.81 26.10
C SER A 24 24.20 -1.58 25.54
N SER A 25 24.79 -0.96 24.53
CA SER A 25 24.11 0.04 23.74
C SER A 25 22.94 -0.71 23.11
N LEU A 26 21.78 -0.64 23.77
CA LEU A 26 20.51 -0.69 23.07
C LEU A 26 20.54 0.53 22.16
N ALA A 27 21.27 0.41 21.05
CA ALA A 27 21.16 1.30 19.92
C ALA A 27 19.71 1.15 19.51
N SER A 28 18.88 2.08 19.96
CA SER A 28 17.56 2.28 19.39
C SER A 28 17.82 2.51 17.91
N PHE A 29 17.56 1.51 17.08
CA PHE A 29 17.58 1.67 15.64
C PHE A 29 16.44 2.62 15.32
N ALA A 30 16.74 3.93 15.32
CA ALA A 30 15.81 4.92 14.81
C ALA A 30 15.49 4.51 13.38
N ALA A 31 14.20 4.34 13.06
CA ALA A 31 13.78 4.08 11.70
C ALA A 31 14.32 5.22 10.83
N GLU A 32 14.94 4.90 9.69
CA GLU A 32 15.27 5.93 8.71
C GLU A 32 13.98 6.62 8.28
N THR A 33 13.96 7.95 8.25
CA THR A 33 12.80 8.75 7.85
C THR A 33 13.12 9.66 6.68
N VAL A 34 12.06 10.11 5.99
CA VAL A 34 12.11 11.17 4.98
C VAL A 34 11.04 12.20 5.32
N THR A 35 11.32 13.48 5.05
CA THR A 35 10.35 14.56 5.21
C THR A 35 9.81 14.97 3.86
N LEU A 36 8.54 14.65 3.60
CA LEU A 36 7.81 15.14 2.44
C LEU A 36 7.60 16.67 2.54
N PRO A 37 7.60 17.41 1.42
CA PRO A 37 7.61 18.88 1.43
C PRO A 37 6.23 19.50 1.69
N PHE A 38 5.60 19.13 2.80
CA PHE A 38 4.36 19.70 3.33
C PHE A 38 4.27 19.49 4.85
N GLU A 39 3.34 20.18 5.51
CA GLU A 39 3.15 20.08 6.97
C GLU A 39 2.80 18.65 7.41
N ASN A 40 3.41 18.19 8.51
CA ASN A 40 3.32 16.81 8.99
C ASN A 40 3.76 15.79 7.90
N GLY A 41 4.89 16.09 7.26
CA GLY A 41 5.45 15.33 6.14
C GLY A 41 6.46 14.24 6.51
N GLU A 42 6.85 14.08 7.78
CA GLU A 42 7.78 13.02 8.19
C GLU A 42 7.16 11.63 7.99
N ARG A 43 7.88 10.73 7.32
CA ARG A 43 7.47 9.35 7.03
C ARG A 43 8.61 8.38 7.27
N PRO A 44 8.34 7.17 7.80
CA PRO A 44 9.34 6.11 7.87
C PRO A 44 9.68 5.60 6.46
N LEU A 45 10.95 5.29 6.24
CA LEU A 45 11.41 4.48 5.13
C LEU A 45 11.29 3.00 5.54
N VAL A 46 10.57 2.22 4.74
CA VAL A 46 10.20 0.84 5.05
C VAL A 46 10.65 -0.12 3.96
N LYS A 47 10.95 -1.37 4.34
CA LYS A 47 11.26 -2.47 3.42
C LYS A 47 10.16 -3.52 3.52
N TYR A 48 9.65 -3.95 2.37
CA TYR A 48 8.71 -5.06 2.22
C TYR A 48 9.35 -6.12 1.32
N PRO A 49 8.96 -7.41 1.44
CA PRO A 49 9.40 -8.42 0.48
C PRO A 49 9.16 -7.95 -0.97
N GLN A 50 10.15 -8.15 -1.84
CA GLN A 50 10.14 -7.74 -3.26
C GLN A 50 10.06 -6.23 -3.50
N LYS A 51 10.18 -5.39 -2.47
CA LYS A 51 10.24 -3.93 -2.59
C LYS A 51 11.62 -3.43 -2.18
N ARG A 52 12.09 -2.40 -2.88
CA ARG A 52 13.19 -1.57 -2.38
C ARG A 52 12.70 -0.73 -1.18
N THR A 53 13.55 0.14 -0.68
CA THR A 53 13.13 1.09 0.36
C THR A 53 12.02 2.00 -0.18
N MET A 54 10.86 1.99 0.48
CA MET A 54 9.66 2.76 0.13
C MET A 54 9.31 3.76 1.22
N ILE A 55 8.50 4.77 0.90
CA ILE A 55 7.96 5.73 1.87
C ILE A 55 6.70 5.11 2.50
N GLY A 56 6.73 4.80 3.79
CA GLY A 56 5.59 4.20 4.50
C GLY A 56 4.56 5.25 4.94
N LEU A 57 3.33 5.12 4.46
CA LEU A 57 2.20 5.94 4.93
C LEU A 57 1.40 5.24 6.04
N THR A 58 1.01 3.98 5.82
CA THR A 58 0.35 3.13 6.84
C THR A 58 0.86 1.70 6.74
N SER A 59 0.84 0.97 7.85
CA SER A 59 1.30 -0.43 7.93
C SER A 59 0.15 -1.44 7.80
N ARG A 60 -1.04 -1.14 8.34
CA ARG A 60 -2.22 -2.02 8.33
C ARG A 60 -3.49 -1.24 7.96
N PRO A 61 -3.91 -1.25 6.68
CA PRO A 61 -3.26 -1.93 5.57
C PRO A 61 -1.97 -1.25 5.08
N PRO A 62 -1.11 -1.94 4.30
CA PRO A 62 0.06 -1.34 3.68
C PRO A 62 -0.32 -0.22 2.69
N GLN A 63 0.24 0.96 2.91
CA GLN A 63 0.24 2.07 1.95
C GLN A 63 1.67 2.58 1.81
N LEU A 64 2.25 2.38 0.62
CA LEU A 64 3.65 2.66 0.32
C LEU A 64 3.73 3.63 -0.86
N GLU A 65 4.40 4.75 -0.68
CA GLU A 65 4.64 5.75 -1.72
C GLU A 65 6.04 5.57 -2.33
N THR A 66 6.14 5.73 -3.65
CA THR A 66 7.40 5.67 -4.40
C THR A 66 8.24 6.92 -4.13
N PRO A 67 9.53 6.80 -3.72
CA PRO A 67 10.41 7.97 -3.65
C PRO A 67 10.48 8.70 -5.00
N PHE A 68 10.30 10.02 -4.99
CA PHE A 68 10.15 10.78 -6.24
C PHE A 68 11.38 10.69 -7.18
N SER A 69 12.57 10.44 -6.63
CA SER A 69 13.80 10.21 -7.41
C SER A 69 13.69 9.04 -8.39
N VAL A 70 12.83 8.06 -8.12
CA VAL A 70 12.62 6.89 -8.98
C VAL A 70 12.08 7.30 -10.35
N PHE A 71 11.30 8.38 -10.45
CA PHE A 71 10.75 8.84 -11.73
C PHE A 71 11.81 9.44 -12.66
N ASN A 72 13.04 9.66 -12.18
CA ASN A 72 14.18 10.04 -13.01
C ASN A 72 15.04 8.83 -13.45
N GLU A 73 14.73 7.62 -12.99
CA GLU A 73 15.48 6.40 -13.36
C GLU A 73 15.05 5.87 -14.73
N ASN A 74 13.74 5.82 -15.00
CA ASN A 74 13.18 5.30 -16.26
C ASN A 74 11.70 5.70 -16.42
N ILE A 75 11.17 5.61 -17.65
CA ILE A 75 9.75 5.80 -17.96
C ILE A 75 8.86 4.65 -17.44
N ILE A 76 9.42 3.46 -17.25
CA ILE A 76 8.73 2.32 -16.62
C ILE A 76 9.23 2.23 -15.18
N THR A 77 8.31 2.38 -14.23
CA THR A 77 8.59 2.24 -12.80
C THR A 77 8.93 0.78 -12.49
N PRO A 78 10.11 0.49 -11.92
CA PRO A 78 10.48 -0.88 -11.53
C PRO A 78 9.46 -1.50 -10.55
N ASN A 79 9.22 -2.81 -10.65
CA ASN A 79 8.26 -3.51 -9.79
C ASN A 79 8.56 -3.35 -8.30
N ASP A 80 9.85 -3.34 -7.94
CA ASP A 80 10.31 -3.16 -6.56
C ASP A 80 10.12 -1.73 -6.05
N ALA A 81 9.87 -0.76 -6.93
CA ALA A 81 9.62 0.65 -6.63
C ALA A 81 8.17 1.10 -6.88
N PHE A 82 7.30 0.24 -7.42
CA PHE A 82 5.90 0.60 -7.70
C PHE A 82 5.11 0.81 -6.39
N PHE A 83 4.36 1.91 -6.29
CA PHE A 83 3.58 2.24 -5.09
C PHE A 83 2.56 1.14 -4.72
N VAL A 84 2.16 1.10 -3.45
CA VAL A 84 1.18 0.13 -2.93
C VAL A 84 0.07 0.87 -2.21
N ARG A 85 -1.19 0.53 -2.49
CA ARG A 85 -2.35 1.07 -1.78
C ARG A 85 -3.38 -0.04 -1.56
N TYR A 86 -3.66 -0.34 -0.29
CA TYR A 86 -4.82 -1.13 0.13
C TYR A 86 -5.80 -0.30 0.98
N HIS A 87 -7.09 -0.64 0.92
CA HIS A 87 -8.14 -0.03 1.74
C HIS A 87 -8.44 -0.87 2.98
N LEU A 88 -8.48 -2.18 2.82
CA LEU A 88 -8.87 -3.13 3.86
C LEU A 88 -7.64 -3.87 4.40
N ALA A 89 -7.65 -4.15 5.70
CA ALA A 89 -6.49 -4.67 6.42
C ALA A 89 -6.29 -6.19 6.30
N ASP A 90 -7.33 -6.95 5.97
CA ASP A 90 -7.24 -8.40 5.74
C ASP A 90 -6.82 -8.68 4.30
N VAL A 91 -5.56 -8.41 3.98
CA VAL A 91 -4.96 -8.68 2.67
C VAL A 91 -4.54 -10.16 2.63
N PRO A 92 -4.82 -10.92 1.56
CA PRO A 92 -4.39 -12.32 1.48
C PRO A 92 -2.86 -12.41 1.46
N LEU A 93 -2.29 -13.08 2.46
CA LEU A 93 -0.84 -13.26 2.62
C LEU A 93 -0.33 -14.62 2.12
N ASP A 94 -1.24 -15.57 1.92
CA ASP A 94 -0.95 -16.90 1.39
C ASP A 94 -1.99 -17.26 0.33
N ILE A 95 -1.53 -17.43 -0.91
CA ILE A 95 -2.38 -17.76 -2.06
C ILE A 95 -1.74 -18.93 -2.77
N ASP A 96 -2.46 -20.05 -2.84
CA ASP A 96 -2.11 -21.17 -3.70
C ASP A 96 -2.55 -20.86 -5.15
N PRO A 97 -1.60 -20.61 -6.08
CA PRO A 97 -1.93 -20.21 -7.45
C PRO A 97 -2.63 -21.31 -8.26
N ASP A 98 -2.47 -22.58 -7.86
CA ASP A 98 -3.11 -23.72 -8.56
C ASP A 98 -4.57 -23.89 -8.12
N LYS A 99 -4.92 -23.41 -6.92
CA LYS A 99 -6.31 -23.36 -6.43
C LYS A 99 -7.01 -22.03 -6.71
N PHE A 100 -6.25 -20.98 -7.05
CA PHE A 100 -6.81 -19.67 -7.36
C PHE A 100 -7.74 -19.71 -8.58
N SER A 101 -8.85 -18.98 -8.47
CA SER A 101 -9.84 -18.88 -9.54
C SER A 101 -10.60 -17.56 -9.47
N VAL A 102 -11.07 -17.09 -10.63
CA VAL A 102 -11.97 -15.95 -10.76
C VAL A 102 -13.34 -16.43 -11.18
N ASP A 103 -14.37 -16.10 -10.39
CA ASP A 103 -15.76 -16.38 -10.72
C ASP A 103 -16.34 -15.26 -11.61
N ILE A 104 -16.84 -15.64 -12.78
CA ILE A 104 -17.56 -14.77 -13.72
C ILE A 104 -19.04 -15.16 -13.66
N LYS A 105 -19.86 -14.25 -13.14
CA LYS A 105 -21.29 -14.48 -12.81
C LYS A 105 -22.13 -13.23 -13.08
N GLY A 106 -23.46 -13.35 -12.95
CA GLY A 106 -24.41 -12.24 -13.12
C GLY A 106 -25.24 -12.36 -14.39
N LYS A 107 -25.42 -11.25 -15.12
CA LYS A 107 -26.22 -11.16 -16.36
C LYS A 107 -25.44 -11.65 -17.59
N ILE A 108 -25.16 -12.95 -17.61
CA ILE A 108 -24.40 -13.65 -18.64
C ILE A 108 -25.04 -15.00 -18.95
N ASP A 109 -24.82 -15.50 -20.16
CA ASP A 109 -25.36 -16.78 -20.62
C ASP A 109 -24.63 -17.97 -20.02
N LYS A 110 -23.32 -17.83 -19.80
CA LYS A 110 -22.44 -18.90 -19.33
C LYS A 110 -21.63 -18.46 -18.12
N PRO A 111 -22.17 -18.63 -16.89
CA PRO A 111 -21.37 -18.53 -15.68
C PRO A 111 -20.15 -19.44 -15.75
N MET A 112 -18.99 -18.93 -15.35
CA MET A 112 -17.73 -19.65 -15.45
C MET A 112 -16.81 -19.34 -14.29
N LYS A 113 -15.95 -20.31 -13.97
CA LYS A 113 -14.89 -20.19 -12.98
C LYS A 113 -13.57 -20.42 -13.71
N LEU A 114 -12.73 -19.40 -13.78
CA LEU A 114 -11.48 -19.43 -14.53
C LEU A 114 -10.30 -19.61 -13.58
N SER A 115 -9.54 -20.69 -13.71
CA SER A 115 -8.27 -20.85 -12.99
C SER A 115 -7.20 -19.91 -13.55
N LEU A 116 -6.12 -19.69 -12.81
CA LEU A 116 -4.96 -18.96 -13.33
C LEU A 116 -4.38 -19.63 -14.59
N ALA A 117 -4.40 -20.97 -14.66
CA ALA A 117 -3.94 -21.72 -15.82
C ALA A 117 -4.84 -21.52 -17.05
N ASP A 118 -6.17 -21.40 -16.86
CA ASP A 118 -7.10 -21.10 -17.94
C ASP A 118 -6.87 -19.70 -18.50
N ILE A 119 -6.71 -18.71 -17.62
CA ILE A 119 -6.43 -17.33 -18.00
C ILE A 119 -5.13 -17.24 -18.82
N LYS A 120 -4.07 -17.93 -18.41
CA LYS A 120 -2.78 -17.95 -19.13
C LYS A 120 -2.85 -18.58 -20.53
N LYS A 121 -3.84 -19.43 -20.82
CA LYS A 121 -4.06 -20.03 -22.14
C LYS A 121 -4.86 -19.14 -23.10
N MET A 122 -5.56 -18.12 -22.59
CA MET A 122 -6.34 -17.21 -23.41
C MET A 122 -5.44 -16.22 -24.16
N PRO A 123 -5.90 -15.64 -25.29
CA PRO A 123 -5.16 -14.61 -26.00
C PRO A 123 -4.84 -13.42 -25.09
N ALA A 124 -3.55 -13.14 -24.92
CA ALA A 124 -3.07 -12.04 -24.09
C ALA A 124 -2.75 -10.80 -24.92
N MET A 125 -2.82 -9.64 -24.29
CA MET A 125 -2.29 -8.38 -24.80
C MET A 125 -1.33 -7.75 -23.80
N GLU A 126 -0.52 -6.82 -24.27
CA GLU A 126 0.32 -5.97 -23.44
C GLU A 126 -0.10 -4.50 -23.58
N LEU A 127 -0.11 -3.77 -22.47
CA LEU A 127 -0.44 -2.34 -22.41
C LEU A 127 0.55 -1.63 -21.48
N ILE A 128 1.15 -0.53 -21.94
CA ILE A 128 1.88 0.38 -21.05
C ILE A 128 0.88 1.40 -20.54
N ALA A 129 0.67 1.43 -19.22
CA ALA A 129 -0.29 2.33 -18.61
C ALA A 129 0.19 2.80 -17.23
N VAL A 130 -0.14 4.07 -16.94
CA VAL A 130 0.02 4.66 -15.62
C VAL A 130 -1.11 4.20 -14.72
N ASN A 131 -0.76 3.72 -13.53
CA ASN A 131 -1.68 3.60 -12.40
C ASN A 131 -1.38 4.75 -11.44
N GLN A 132 -2.40 5.54 -11.08
CA GLN A 132 -2.27 6.66 -10.17
C GLN A 132 -3.43 6.64 -9.18
N CYS A 133 -3.11 6.77 -7.89
CA CYS A 133 -4.12 6.92 -6.86
C CYS A 133 -4.85 8.26 -7.05
N SER A 134 -6.18 8.28 -6.94
CA SER A 134 -6.97 9.54 -6.96
C SER A 134 -6.53 10.54 -5.89
N GLY A 135 -5.84 10.05 -4.85
CA GLY A 135 -5.29 10.84 -3.76
C GLY A 135 -3.84 11.27 -3.92
N ASN A 136 -3.19 10.97 -5.04
CA ASN A 136 -1.83 11.43 -5.30
C ASN A 136 -1.76 12.97 -5.13
N SER A 137 -0.67 13.46 -4.55
CA SER A 137 -0.45 14.89 -4.29
C SER A 137 -1.37 15.54 -3.24
N ARG A 138 -2.23 14.77 -2.52
CA ARG A 138 -3.13 15.33 -1.49
C ARG A 138 -2.39 16.12 -0.40
N GLY A 139 -1.16 15.77 -0.06
CA GLY A 139 -0.35 16.50 0.92
C GLY A 139 -0.12 17.97 0.56
N PHE A 140 -0.23 18.33 -0.73
CA PHE A 140 -0.07 19.69 -1.23
C PHE A 140 -1.36 20.52 -1.29
N PHE A 141 -2.51 19.97 -0.90
CA PHE A 141 -3.77 20.71 -0.94
C PHE A 141 -3.79 21.85 0.10
N ASN A 142 -4.34 22.99 -0.29
CA ASN A 142 -4.56 24.15 0.59
C ASN A 142 -5.99 24.70 0.41
N PRO A 143 -6.88 24.62 1.43
CA PRO A 143 -6.64 24.02 2.74
C PRO A 143 -6.44 22.50 2.67
N ARG A 144 -5.76 21.94 3.68
CA ARG A 144 -5.56 20.49 3.81
C ARG A 144 -6.90 19.76 3.94
N VAL A 145 -6.98 18.55 3.38
CA VAL A 145 -8.18 17.70 3.43
C VAL A 145 -7.85 16.31 3.98
N ALA A 146 -8.85 15.66 4.57
CA ALA A 146 -8.72 14.32 5.12
C ALA A 146 -8.38 13.25 4.05
N GLY A 147 -7.75 12.16 4.49
CA GLY A 147 -7.31 11.05 3.64
C GLY A 147 -5.80 10.81 3.69
N GLY A 148 -5.30 9.95 2.80
CA GLY A 148 -3.86 9.66 2.71
C GLY A 148 -3.08 10.90 2.31
N GLN A 149 -2.18 11.35 3.20
CA GLN A 149 -1.34 12.53 3.04
C GLN A 149 -0.06 12.16 2.27
N LEU A 150 -0.21 12.11 0.95
CA LEU A 150 0.78 11.66 -0.02
C LEU A 150 1.55 12.84 -0.64
N GLY A 151 2.82 12.61 -0.97
CA GLY A 151 3.54 13.42 -1.95
C GLY A 151 3.09 13.10 -3.37
N ASN A 152 4.01 13.12 -4.34
CA ASN A 152 3.71 12.88 -5.75
C ASN A 152 4.00 11.42 -6.19
N GLY A 153 4.36 10.54 -5.26
CA GLY A 153 4.81 9.18 -5.54
C GLY A 153 3.73 8.11 -5.54
N ALA A 154 2.45 8.45 -5.38
CA ALA A 154 1.34 7.48 -5.46
C ALA A 154 0.91 7.23 -6.90
N MET A 155 1.89 7.00 -7.76
CA MET A 155 1.74 6.70 -9.18
C MET A 155 2.88 5.82 -9.66
N GLY A 156 2.66 5.10 -10.76
CA GLY A 156 3.69 4.34 -11.43
C GLY A 156 3.25 3.96 -12.84
N ASN A 157 4.20 3.80 -13.75
CA ASN A 157 3.95 3.37 -15.12
C ASN A 157 4.53 1.97 -15.33
N ALA A 158 3.72 1.03 -15.81
CA ALA A 158 4.17 -0.35 -16.01
C ALA A 158 3.67 -0.91 -17.33
N ARG A 159 4.36 -1.95 -17.81
CA ARG A 159 3.88 -2.80 -18.88
C ARG A 159 3.04 -3.93 -18.28
N TRP A 160 1.74 -3.84 -18.47
CA TRP A 160 0.76 -4.80 -18.01
C TRP A 160 0.54 -5.86 -19.08
N LYS A 161 0.58 -7.14 -18.70
CA LYS A 161 0.24 -8.26 -19.58
C LYS A 161 -0.93 -9.03 -19.01
N GLY A 162 -1.93 -9.31 -19.82
CA GLY A 162 -3.10 -10.07 -19.39
C GLY A 162 -4.09 -10.32 -20.51
N VAL A 163 -5.24 -10.88 -20.15
CA VAL A 163 -6.34 -11.15 -21.07
C VAL A 163 -7.25 -9.92 -21.13
N PRO A 164 -7.62 -9.40 -22.32
CA PRO A 164 -8.61 -8.34 -22.40
C PRO A 164 -9.93 -8.79 -21.73
N LEU A 165 -10.47 -7.95 -20.84
CA LEU A 165 -11.75 -8.26 -20.17
C LEU A 165 -12.87 -8.55 -21.19
N LYS A 166 -12.87 -7.83 -22.31
CA LYS A 166 -13.79 -8.07 -23.43
C LYS A 166 -13.77 -9.53 -23.88
N THR A 167 -12.60 -10.15 -24.03
CA THR A 167 -12.48 -11.55 -24.44
C THR A 167 -13.13 -12.51 -23.43
N VAL A 168 -13.00 -12.22 -22.14
CA VAL A 168 -13.66 -13.01 -21.08
C VAL A 168 -15.18 -12.83 -21.14
N LEU A 169 -15.66 -11.59 -21.26
CA LEU A 169 -17.08 -11.27 -21.30
C LEU A 169 -17.78 -11.77 -22.57
N ASP A 170 -17.14 -11.67 -23.73
CA ASP A 170 -17.63 -12.22 -24.99
C ASP A 170 -17.80 -13.75 -24.90
N LYS A 171 -16.84 -14.44 -24.25
CA LYS A 171 -16.92 -15.88 -23.99
C LYS A 171 -18.06 -16.25 -23.02
N ALA A 172 -18.32 -15.38 -22.04
CA ALA A 172 -19.41 -15.55 -21.07
C ALA A 172 -20.80 -15.26 -21.64
N GLY A 173 -20.89 -14.47 -22.73
CA GLY A 173 -22.15 -14.07 -23.36
C GLY A 173 -22.91 -13.07 -22.51
N VAL A 174 -22.49 -11.80 -22.51
CA VAL A 174 -23.20 -10.73 -21.76
C VAL A 174 -24.61 -10.54 -22.31
N GLN A 175 -25.60 -10.60 -21.42
CA GLN A 175 -27.01 -10.49 -21.79
C GLN A 175 -27.45 -9.04 -22.04
N SER A 176 -28.49 -8.86 -22.84
CA SER A 176 -29.12 -7.56 -23.05
C SER A 176 -29.63 -6.98 -21.72
N GLY A 177 -29.49 -5.66 -21.56
CA GLY A 177 -29.87 -4.95 -20.33
C GLY A 177 -28.82 -4.98 -19.21
N ALA A 178 -27.70 -5.69 -19.36
CA ALA A 178 -26.55 -5.51 -18.47
C ALA A 178 -26.00 -4.08 -18.58
N LYS A 179 -25.66 -3.46 -17.43
CA LYS A 179 -25.23 -2.04 -17.37
C LYS A 179 -23.83 -1.83 -16.82
N GLN A 180 -23.42 -2.66 -15.86
CA GLN A 180 -22.18 -2.51 -15.13
C GLN A 180 -21.54 -3.87 -14.88
N VAL A 181 -20.22 -3.85 -14.71
CA VAL A 181 -19.42 -4.97 -14.23
C VAL A 181 -18.81 -4.56 -12.91
N VAL A 182 -18.95 -5.41 -11.90
CA VAL A 182 -18.39 -5.19 -10.56
C VAL A 182 -17.23 -6.18 -10.37
N PHE A 183 -16.16 -5.72 -9.72
CA PHE A 183 -14.98 -6.53 -9.43
C PHE A 183 -14.81 -6.60 -7.92
N GLY A 184 -14.65 -7.82 -7.39
CA GLY A 184 -14.33 -8.07 -5.99
C GLY A 184 -12.93 -8.66 -5.85
N GLY A 185 -12.21 -8.22 -4.82
CA GLY A 185 -10.93 -8.78 -4.41
C GLY A 185 -11.11 -9.93 -3.41
N MET A 186 -9.98 -10.49 -2.97
CA MET A 186 -9.92 -11.42 -1.84
C MET A 186 -9.66 -10.70 -0.51
N ASP A 187 -9.40 -9.39 -0.53
CA ASP A 187 -9.19 -8.60 0.67
C ASP A 187 -10.52 -8.35 1.41
N GLY A 188 -10.45 -8.32 2.73
CA GLY A 188 -11.62 -8.25 3.59
C GLY A 188 -11.54 -7.19 4.69
N PRO A 189 -12.69 -6.70 5.18
CA PRO A 189 -12.70 -5.77 6.28
C PRO A 189 -12.34 -6.48 7.60
N VAL A 190 -11.83 -5.71 8.56
CA VAL A 190 -11.61 -6.21 9.93
C VAL A 190 -12.89 -6.20 10.77
N SER A 191 -13.98 -5.65 10.25
CA SER A 191 -15.26 -5.54 10.93
C SER A 191 -16.41 -5.60 9.93
N ASP A 192 -17.48 -6.31 10.28
CA ASP A 192 -18.70 -6.44 9.47
C ASP A 192 -19.43 -5.11 9.23
N LYS A 193 -19.04 -4.03 9.92
CA LYS A 193 -19.59 -2.68 9.72
C LYS A 193 -18.82 -1.85 8.70
N THR A 194 -17.68 -2.34 8.22
CA THR A 194 -16.92 -1.64 7.19
C THR A 194 -17.69 -1.70 5.87
N PRO A 195 -17.94 -0.56 5.21
CA PRO A 195 -18.60 -0.55 3.91
C PRO A 195 -17.78 -1.30 2.86
N ASP A 196 -18.49 -1.98 1.95
CA ASP A 196 -17.96 -2.48 0.67
C ASP A 196 -17.68 -1.33 -0.31
#